data_AF-A0A0Q6MGS9-F1
#
_entry.id   AF-A0A0Q6MGS9-F1
#
_cell.length_a   1.000
_cell.length_b   1.000
_cell.length_c   1.000
_cell.angle_alpha   90.00
_cell.angle_beta   90.00
_cell.angle_gamma   90.00
#
_symmetry.space_group_name_H-M   'P 1'
#
loop_
_entity.id
_entity.type
_entity.pdbx_description
1 polymer ?
#
loop_
_entity_poly.entity_id
_entity_poly.type
_entity_poly.pdbx_seq_one_letter_code
_entity_poly.pdbx_strand_id
1 'polypeptide(L)'
;MKCMVINLDRSPDRLAHVTAEFARIGVLFDRVPAIDALHRSEFAETSSGLTPTEVACLMSHKVCWKIIANGDDAFGAIFEDDILFSEAAGPMLSHYGWIPADADIVKLETYLKKTVIAMKRTSVGRAFSVARLYGLHIGTAGYILSKQAARDLISRSLDAPADHVVFDPSLPSSSSKTIYQLLPALCVQNDLVCEKAFRLNSLLNEERLMKPRANSAPKRSPTEKIVVETRRIGRQIFDICRLRREKTISLA
;
A
#
# COMPACT_ATOMS: atom_id res chain seq x y z
N MET A 1 5.48 -16.44 -9.57
CA MET A 1 4.08 -16.32 -9.09
C MET A 1 3.33 -15.43 -10.07
N LYS A 2 2.01 -15.58 -10.24
CA LYS A 2 1.25 -14.65 -11.09
C LYS A 2 1.30 -13.21 -10.56
N CYS A 3 1.65 -12.26 -11.43
CA CYS A 3 1.56 -10.83 -11.19
C CYS A 3 0.40 -10.26 -12.01
N MET A 4 -0.43 -9.41 -11.41
CA MET A 4 -1.55 -8.74 -12.07
C MET A 4 -1.44 -7.24 -11.90
N VAL A 5 -1.84 -6.49 -12.92
CA VAL A 5 -1.89 -5.02 -12.89
C VAL A 5 -3.30 -4.55 -13.16
N ILE A 6 -3.85 -3.77 -12.23
CA ILE A 6 -5.14 -3.09 -12.36
C ILE A 6 -4.92 -1.81 -13.16
N ASN A 7 -5.63 -1.65 -14.27
CA ASN A 7 -5.52 -0.46 -15.14
C ASN A 7 -6.86 -0.16 -15.81
N LEU A 8 -7.25 1.12 -15.86
CA LEU A 8 -8.45 1.58 -16.57
C LEU A 8 -8.27 1.50 -18.08
N ASP A 9 -9.31 1.06 -18.80
CA ASP A 9 -9.30 1.01 -20.27
C ASP A 9 -9.06 2.37 -20.93
N ARG A 10 -9.54 3.46 -20.30
CA ARG A 10 -9.32 4.84 -20.77
C ARG A 10 -7.95 5.42 -20.42
N SER A 11 -7.05 4.65 -19.81
CA SER A 11 -5.73 5.13 -19.37
C SER A 11 -4.58 4.35 -20.04
N PRO A 12 -4.46 4.44 -21.38
CA PRO A 12 -3.39 3.75 -22.12
C PRO A 12 -2.00 4.26 -21.74
N ASP A 13 -1.84 5.54 -21.40
CA ASP A 13 -0.54 6.10 -20.99
C ASP A 13 -0.04 5.49 -19.67
N ARG A 14 -0.95 5.27 -18.69
CA ARG A 14 -0.61 4.59 -17.43
C ARG A 14 -0.29 3.12 -17.67
N LEU A 15 -0.98 2.46 -18.61
CA LEU A 15 -0.64 1.10 -19.01
C LEU A 15 0.75 1.03 -19.65
N ALA A 16 1.11 1.98 -20.51
CA ALA A 16 2.44 2.03 -21.12
C ALA A 16 3.53 2.24 -20.07
N HIS A 17 3.29 3.14 -19.09
CA HIS A 17 4.18 3.36 -17.95
C HIS A 17 4.45 2.08 -17.16
N VAL A 18 3.41 1.43 -16.64
CA VAL A 18 3.58 0.21 -15.84
C VAL A 18 4.16 -0.95 -16.67
N THR A 19 3.85 -1.01 -17.97
CA THR A 19 4.46 -1.98 -18.88
C THR A 19 5.98 -1.80 -18.97
N ALA A 20 6.45 -0.55 -19.09
CA ALA A 20 7.88 -0.25 -19.09
C ALA A 20 8.55 -0.61 -17.74
N GLU A 21 7.89 -0.34 -16.62
CA GLU A 21 8.40 -0.70 -15.29
C GLU A 21 8.53 -2.21 -15.08
N PHE A 22 7.54 -3.00 -15.50
CA PHE A 22 7.61 -4.46 -15.46
C PHE A 22 8.67 -5.04 -16.40
N ALA A 23 8.81 -4.47 -17.60
CA ALA A 23 9.85 -4.84 -18.54
C ALA A 23 11.26 -4.57 -17.98
N ARG A 24 11.45 -3.42 -17.32
CA ARG A 24 12.72 -3.02 -16.68
C ARG A 24 13.18 -4.02 -15.63
N ILE A 25 12.25 -4.60 -14.86
CA ILE A 25 12.56 -5.60 -13.83
C ILE A 25 12.51 -7.05 -14.35
N GLY A 26 12.20 -7.25 -15.64
CA GLY A 26 12.16 -8.57 -16.28
C GLY A 26 11.03 -9.48 -15.82
N VAL A 27 9.87 -8.91 -15.46
CA VAL A 27 8.70 -9.66 -14.96
C VAL A 27 7.50 -9.46 -15.89
N LEU A 28 6.79 -10.54 -16.21
CA LEU A 28 5.53 -10.48 -16.95
C LEU A 28 4.36 -10.27 -16.00
N PHE A 29 3.29 -9.64 -16.48
CA PHE A 29 2.06 -9.47 -15.73
C PHE A 29 0.82 -9.69 -16.61
N ASP A 30 -0.28 -10.08 -15.96
CA ASP A 30 -1.61 -10.11 -16.56
C ASP A 30 -2.32 -8.77 -16.28
N ARG A 31 -2.76 -8.06 -17.33
CA ARG A 31 -3.59 -6.87 -17.17
C ARG A 31 -4.99 -7.28 -16.71
N VAL A 32 -5.48 -6.64 -15.66
CA VAL A 32 -6.87 -6.72 -15.19
C VAL A 32 -7.54 -5.37 -15.46
N PRO A 33 -8.58 -5.32 -16.32
CA PRO A 33 -9.33 -4.09 -16.56
C PRO A 33 -9.92 -3.58 -15.24
N ALA A 34 -9.58 -2.35 -14.88
CA ALA A 34 -10.13 -1.68 -13.72
C ALA A 34 -11.57 -1.27 -13.98
N ILE A 35 -12.39 -1.31 -12.94
CA ILE A 35 -13.75 -0.79 -12.97
C ILE A 35 -13.67 0.73 -12.95
N ASP A 36 -14.34 1.36 -13.91
CA ASP A 36 -14.39 2.82 -14.01
C ASP A 36 -15.62 3.38 -13.30
N ALA A 37 -15.39 4.25 -12.32
CA ALA A 37 -16.46 4.93 -11.60
C ALA A 37 -17.30 5.86 -12.50
N LEU A 38 -16.73 6.37 -13.61
CA LEU A 38 -17.42 7.32 -14.50
C LEU A 38 -18.70 6.75 -15.14
N HIS A 39 -18.77 5.43 -15.30
CA HIS A 39 -19.89 4.74 -15.95
C HIS A 39 -20.83 4.06 -14.96
N ARG A 40 -20.74 4.41 -13.66
CA ARG A 40 -21.36 3.67 -12.57
C ARG A 40 -22.02 4.60 -11.55
N SER A 41 -23.13 5.22 -11.96
CA SER A 41 -23.91 6.11 -11.07
C SER A 41 -24.43 5.39 -9.82
N GLU A 42 -24.65 4.08 -9.90
CA GLU A 42 -25.10 3.25 -8.79
C GLU A 42 -24.11 3.21 -7.62
N PHE A 43 -22.82 3.50 -7.85
CA PHE A 43 -21.80 3.49 -6.80
C PHE A 43 -22.00 4.60 -5.76
N ALA A 44 -22.67 5.69 -6.13
CA ALA A 44 -23.03 6.74 -5.18
C ALA A 44 -24.00 6.27 -4.09
N GLU A 45 -24.78 5.21 -4.38
CA GLU A 45 -25.79 4.66 -3.47
C GLU A 45 -25.30 3.40 -2.73
N THR A 46 -24.15 2.85 -3.14
CA THR A 46 -23.70 1.52 -2.70
C THR A 46 -23.06 1.53 -1.30
N SER A 47 -22.52 2.66 -0.85
CA SER A 47 -21.85 2.75 0.45
C SER A 47 -21.87 4.17 1.01
N SER A 48 -22.40 4.35 2.23
CA SER A 48 -22.60 5.66 2.88
C SER A 48 -21.33 6.33 3.40
N GLY A 49 -20.15 5.96 2.88
CA GLY A 49 -18.87 6.49 3.35
C GLY A 49 -17.72 6.40 2.35
N LEU A 50 -17.97 5.88 1.14
CA LEU A 50 -16.97 5.76 0.09
C LEU A 50 -17.36 6.61 -1.11
N THR A 51 -16.36 7.24 -1.72
CA THR A 51 -16.51 7.85 -3.03
C THR A 51 -16.73 6.77 -4.09
N PRO A 52 -17.40 7.08 -5.22
CA PRO A 52 -17.53 6.16 -6.35
C PRO A 52 -16.19 5.58 -6.83
N THR A 53 -15.12 6.40 -6.78
CA THR A 53 -13.75 5.99 -7.12
C THR A 53 -13.21 4.95 -6.14
N GLU A 54 -13.41 5.12 -4.82
CA GLU A 54 -12.99 4.12 -3.83
C GLU A 54 -13.76 2.82 -3.95
N VAL A 55 -15.07 2.88 -4.24
CA VAL A 55 -15.89 1.69 -4.54
C VAL A 55 -15.36 0.97 -5.77
N ALA A 56 -15.10 1.71 -6.86
CA ALA A 56 -14.57 1.15 -8.10
C ALA A 56 -13.17 0.53 -7.92
N CYS A 57 -12.31 1.17 -7.13
CA CYS A 57 -10.99 0.66 -6.77
C CYS A 57 -11.10 -0.67 -5.99
N LEU A 58 -11.89 -0.70 -4.91
CA LEU A 58 -12.10 -1.93 -4.12
C LEU A 58 -12.70 -3.06 -4.97
N MET A 59 -13.67 -2.74 -5.84
CA MET A 59 -14.26 -3.71 -6.75
C MET A 59 -13.24 -4.25 -7.76
N SER A 60 -12.32 -3.41 -8.25
CA SER A 60 -11.22 -3.85 -9.13
C SER A 60 -10.27 -4.81 -8.41
N HIS A 61 -9.92 -4.54 -7.15
CA HIS A 61 -9.15 -5.49 -6.34
C HIS A 61 -9.91 -6.80 -6.11
N LYS A 62 -11.22 -6.77 -5.87
CA LYS A 62 -12.04 -7.98 -5.76
C LYS A 62 -12.00 -8.85 -7.01
N VAL A 63 -11.85 -8.27 -8.21
CA VAL A 63 -11.63 -9.05 -9.44
C VAL A 63 -10.30 -9.82 -9.36
N CYS A 64 -9.21 -9.16 -8.97
CA CYS A 64 -7.93 -9.83 -8.74
C CYS A 64 -8.02 -10.91 -7.66
N TRP A 65 -8.73 -10.66 -6.56
CA TRP A 65 -8.91 -11.66 -5.50
C TRP A 65 -9.64 -12.90 -6.02
N LYS A 66 -10.69 -12.73 -6.85
CA LYS A 66 -11.38 -13.86 -7.50
C LYS A 66 -10.44 -14.66 -8.40
N ILE A 67 -9.57 -14.00 -9.16
CA ILE A 67 -8.56 -14.67 -9.98
C ILE A 67 -7.62 -15.51 -9.11
N ILE A 68 -7.10 -14.94 -8.01
CA ILE A 68 -6.19 -15.66 -7.09
C ILE A 68 -6.91 -16.83 -6.40
N ALA A 69 -8.11 -16.61 -5.89
CA ALA A 69 -8.88 -17.63 -5.15
C ALA A 69 -9.19 -18.87 -6.00
N ASN A 70 -9.39 -18.68 -7.30
CA ASN A 70 -9.73 -19.71 -8.27
C ASN A 70 -8.52 -20.26 -9.05
N GLY A 71 -7.37 -19.58 -9.03
CA GLY A 71 -6.14 -20.01 -9.71
C GLY A 71 -5.38 -21.10 -8.95
N ASP A 72 -4.35 -21.66 -9.58
CA ASP A 72 -3.59 -22.80 -9.03
C ASP A 72 -2.47 -22.38 -8.06
N ASP A 73 -1.94 -21.16 -8.22
CA ASP A 73 -0.85 -20.63 -7.40
C ASP A 73 -1.27 -20.45 -5.93
N ALA A 74 -0.33 -20.68 -5.00
CA ALA A 74 -0.53 -20.42 -3.56
C ALA A 74 -0.65 -18.92 -3.24
N PHE A 75 -0.04 -18.08 -4.08
CA PHE A 75 0.03 -16.62 -3.93
C PHE A 75 -0.11 -15.93 -5.28
N GLY A 76 -0.73 -14.76 -5.29
CA GLY A 76 -0.70 -13.83 -6.42
C GLY A 76 -0.28 -12.43 -5.99
N ALA A 77 0.45 -11.73 -6.85
CA ALA A 77 0.84 -10.35 -6.64
C ALA A 77 -0.10 -9.41 -7.42
N ILE A 78 -0.56 -8.35 -6.76
CA ILE A 78 -1.49 -7.35 -7.31
C ILE A 78 -0.79 -6.00 -7.26
N PHE A 79 -0.85 -5.29 -8.39
CA PHE A 79 -0.30 -3.96 -8.55
C PHE A 79 -1.33 -3.01 -9.18
N GLU A 80 -1.20 -1.73 -8.88
CA GLU A 80 -1.85 -0.64 -9.63
C GLU A 80 -0.90 -0.14 -10.74
N ASP A 81 -1.42 0.60 -11.71
CA ASP A 81 -0.72 1.07 -12.90
C ASP A 81 0.12 2.35 -12.71
N ASP A 82 0.16 2.90 -11.50
CA ASP A 82 0.98 4.06 -11.14
C ASP A 82 2.17 3.72 -10.25
N ILE A 83 2.68 2.50 -10.32
CA ILE A 83 3.85 2.10 -9.52
C ILE A 83 5.17 2.51 -10.15
N LEU A 84 6.19 2.66 -9.31
CA LEU A 84 7.61 2.63 -9.63
C LEU A 84 8.26 1.52 -8.80
N PHE A 85 9.02 0.63 -9.45
CA PHE A 85 9.74 -0.45 -8.77
C PHE A 85 11.15 -0.03 -8.34
N SER A 86 11.65 -0.63 -7.28
CA SER A 86 13.09 -0.69 -7.04
C SER A 86 13.78 -1.62 -8.05
N GLU A 87 15.08 -1.43 -8.27
CA GLU A 87 15.88 -2.30 -9.16
C GLU A 87 15.89 -3.77 -8.71
N ALA A 88 15.65 -4.01 -7.42
CA ALA A 88 15.68 -5.35 -6.83
C ALA A 88 14.33 -6.09 -6.86
N ALA A 89 13.30 -5.53 -7.50
CA ALA A 89 11.95 -6.12 -7.52
C ALA A 89 11.84 -7.41 -8.34
N GLY A 90 12.54 -7.51 -9.47
CA GLY A 90 12.45 -8.66 -10.39
C GLY A 90 12.64 -10.02 -9.70
N PRO A 91 13.77 -10.26 -9.01
CA PRO A 91 14.01 -11.51 -8.31
C PRO A 91 12.93 -11.85 -7.27
N MET A 92 12.43 -10.86 -6.53
CA MET A 92 11.40 -11.04 -5.50
C MET A 92 10.03 -11.41 -6.09
N LEU A 93 9.71 -10.98 -7.31
CA LEU A 93 8.43 -11.30 -7.95
C LEU A 93 8.46 -12.59 -8.79
N SER A 94 9.66 -13.08 -9.11
CA SER A 94 9.82 -14.31 -9.92
C SER A 94 9.27 -15.56 -9.22
N HIS A 95 9.39 -15.67 -7.89
CA HIS A 95 8.95 -16.83 -7.12
C HIS A 95 8.41 -16.45 -5.73
N TYR A 96 7.55 -17.28 -5.15
CA TYR A 96 6.96 -17.05 -3.81
C TYR A 96 7.72 -17.74 -2.67
N GLY A 97 8.79 -18.49 -2.94
CA GLY A 97 9.53 -19.27 -1.93
C GLY A 97 10.16 -18.48 -0.78
N TRP A 98 10.23 -17.15 -0.87
CA TRP A 98 10.71 -16.29 0.20
C TRP A 98 9.60 -15.84 1.17
N ILE A 99 8.33 -15.97 0.76
CA ILE A 99 7.17 -15.51 1.52
C ILE A 99 7.03 -16.39 2.77
N PRO A 100 6.84 -15.82 3.97
CA PRO A 100 6.57 -16.60 5.18
C PRO A 100 5.38 -17.54 4.96
N ALA A 101 5.51 -18.81 5.39
CA ALA A 101 4.48 -19.82 5.17
C ALA A 101 3.14 -19.49 5.86
N ASP A 102 3.17 -18.69 6.92
CA ASP A 102 1.99 -18.21 7.64
C ASP A 102 1.41 -16.91 7.05
N ALA A 103 2.03 -16.32 6.03
CA ALA A 103 1.60 -15.04 5.48
C ALA A 103 0.28 -15.17 4.72
N ASP A 104 -0.70 -14.36 5.12
CA ASP A 104 -1.91 -14.12 4.34
C ASP A 104 -1.68 -13.01 3.32
N ILE A 105 -0.96 -11.97 3.73
CA ILE A 105 -0.75 -10.74 2.95
C ILE A 105 0.69 -10.27 3.15
N VAL A 106 1.37 -9.89 2.07
CA VAL A 106 2.64 -9.18 2.15
C VAL A 106 2.53 -7.86 1.40
N LYS A 107 2.57 -6.74 2.13
CA LYS A 107 2.61 -5.41 1.52
C LYS A 107 4.00 -5.17 0.91
N LEU A 108 4.02 -4.88 -0.39
CA LEU A 108 5.23 -4.59 -1.15
C LEU A 108 5.46 -3.08 -1.31
N GLU A 109 4.39 -2.30 -1.26
CA GLU A 109 4.42 -0.86 -1.42
C GLU A 109 4.89 -0.11 -0.15
N THR A 110 5.45 1.07 -0.35
CA THR A 110 5.45 2.14 0.66
C THR A 110 4.79 3.42 0.15
N TYR A 111 3.95 4.03 1.00
CA TYR A 111 3.47 5.39 0.80
C TYR A 111 4.38 6.44 1.50
N LEU A 112 5.58 6.03 1.95
CA LEU A 112 6.52 6.85 2.72
C LEU A 112 5.88 7.54 3.94
N LYS A 113 4.84 6.91 4.50
CA LYS A 113 4.19 7.26 5.75
C LYS A 113 4.62 6.30 6.85
N LYS A 114 4.42 6.74 8.08
CA LYS A 114 4.69 5.92 9.25
C LYS A 114 3.62 4.85 9.40
N THR A 115 4.04 3.67 9.83
CA THR A 115 3.15 2.60 10.28
C THR A 115 3.77 1.88 11.47
N VAL A 116 3.02 0.99 12.12
CA VAL A 116 3.48 0.20 13.28
C VAL A 116 3.81 -1.22 12.81
N ILE A 117 5.07 -1.62 12.99
CA ILE A 117 5.57 -2.97 12.63
C ILE A 117 6.20 -3.66 13.84
N ALA A 118 6.33 -4.99 13.78
CA ALA A 118 7.16 -5.73 14.72
C ALA A 118 8.61 -5.22 14.72
N MET A 119 9.25 -5.25 15.89
CA MET A 119 10.68 -5.04 16.02
C MET A 119 11.46 -6.21 15.41
N LYS A 120 11.00 -7.45 15.67
CA LYS A 120 11.54 -8.68 15.05
C LYS A 120 11.30 -8.66 13.56
N ARG A 121 12.34 -8.99 12.81
CA ARG A 121 12.32 -9.15 11.35
C ARG A 121 12.76 -10.55 10.98
N THR A 122 12.24 -11.06 9.88
CA THR A 122 12.69 -12.31 9.26
C THR A 122 13.34 -11.98 7.92
N SER A 123 14.55 -12.47 7.67
CA SER A 123 15.22 -12.29 6.38
C SER A 123 14.53 -13.13 5.30
N VAL A 124 14.27 -12.55 4.13
CA VAL A 124 13.55 -13.19 3.03
C VAL A 124 14.25 -13.01 1.66
N GLY A 125 15.52 -12.65 1.67
CA GLY A 125 16.31 -12.42 0.47
C GLY A 125 17.66 -11.80 0.82
N ARG A 126 18.48 -11.48 -0.19
CA ARG A 126 19.83 -10.92 0.06
C ARG A 126 19.79 -9.55 0.77
N ALA A 127 18.78 -8.72 0.49
CA ALA A 127 18.65 -7.37 1.05
C ALA A 127 17.29 -7.09 1.69
N PHE A 128 16.40 -8.09 1.73
CA PHE A 128 15.02 -7.91 2.16
C PHE A 128 14.72 -8.67 3.44
N SER A 129 13.84 -8.08 4.23
CA SER A 129 13.26 -8.68 5.42
C SER A 129 11.78 -8.39 5.48
N VAL A 130 11.04 -9.19 6.25
CA VAL A 130 9.63 -8.92 6.56
C VAL A 130 9.46 -8.68 8.06
N ALA A 131 8.48 -7.86 8.41
CA ALA A 131 8.01 -7.68 9.79
C ALA A 131 6.49 -7.74 9.82
N ARG A 132 5.90 -8.28 10.90
CA ARG A 132 4.43 -8.23 11.09
C ARG A 132 3.96 -6.77 11.06
N LEU A 133 2.91 -6.49 10.31
CA LEU A 133 2.26 -5.19 10.24
C LEU A 133 1.13 -5.13 11.29
N TYR A 134 1.20 -4.15 12.19
CA TYR A 134 0.24 -3.99 13.30
C TYR A 134 -0.49 -2.63 13.28
N GLY A 135 -0.09 -1.72 12.39
CA GLY A 135 -0.81 -0.49 12.12
C GLY A 135 -1.20 -0.42 10.66
N LEU A 136 -2.23 0.37 10.36
CA LEU A 136 -2.57 0.71 8.99
C LEU A 136 -1.34 1.28 8.28
N HIS A 137 -1.08 0.79 7.07
CA HIS A 137 -0.16 1.40 6.12
C HIS A 137 -0.92 1.61 4.83
N ILE A 138 -1.31 2.86 4.59
CA ILE A 138 -2.19 3.26 3.48
C ILE A 138 -1.62 2.89 2.11
N GLY A 139 -2.50 2.79 1.12
CA GLY A 139 -2.18 2.46 -0.28
C GLY A 139 -2.31 0.96 -0.60
N THR A 140 -2.64 0.64 -1.84
CA THR A 140 -2.81 -0.72 -2.37
C THR A 140 -2.04 -0.96 -3.66
N ALA A 141 -1.10 -0.08 -3.99
CA ALA A 141 -0.42 -0.07 -5.28
C ALA A 141 0.45 -1.31 -5.51
N GLY A 142 0.84 -2.03 -4.45
CA GLY A 142 1.57 -3.29 -4.58
C GLY A 142 1.49 -4.18 -3.34
N TYR A 143 0.96 -5.40 -3.50
CA TYR A 143 0.95 -6.41 -2.45
C TYR A 143 0.80 -7.84 -2.99
N ILE A 144 1.16 -8.80 -2.15
CA ILE A 144 0.96 -10.23 -2.39
C ILE A 144 -0.16 -10.74 -1.49
N LEU A 145 -1.00 -11.60 -2.03
CA LEU A 145 -2.16 -12.18 -1.36
C LEU A 145 -2.13 -13.70 -1.47
N SER A 146 -2.32 -14.39 -0.35
CA SER A 146 -2.47 -15.84 -0.34
C SER A 146 -3.82 -16.26 -0.94
N LYS A 147 -3.87 -17.46 -1.50
CA LYS A 147 -5.12 -18.04 -2.04
C LYS A 147 -6.25 -18.09 -1.00
N GLN A 148 -5.92 -18.42 0.24
CA GLN A 148 -6.91 -18.46 1.32
C GLN A 148 -7.39 -17.06 1.72
N ALA A 149 -6.47 -16.10 1.86
CA ALA A 149 -6.84 -14.73 2.16
C ALA A 149 -7.70 -14.10 1.05
N ALA A 150 -7.42 -14.42 -0.22
CA ALA A 150 -8.24 -14.02 -1.35
C ALA A 150 -9.69 -14.52 -1.22
N ARG A 151 -9.89 -15.80 -0.88
CA ARG A 151 -11.24 -16.36 -0.64
C ARG A 151 -11.99 -15.64 0.47
N ASP A 152 -11.29 -15.33 1.56
CA ASP A 152 -11.89 -14.69 2.72
C ASP A 152 -12.25 -13.21 2.49
N LEU A 153 -11.54 -12.54 1.58
CA LEU A 153 -11.75 -11.13 1.23
C LEU A 153 -12.83 -10.93 0.16
N ILE A 154 -13.03 -11.87 -0.76
CA ILE A 154 -14.06 -11.75 -1.82
C ILE A 154 -15.47 -11.57 -1.23
N SER A 155 -15.76 -12.22 -0.10
CA SER A 155 -17.07 -12.18 0.56
C SER A 155 -17.31 -10.93 1.42
N ARG A 156 -16.32 -10.04 1.57
CA ARG A 156 -16.44 -8.86 2.44
C ARG A 156 -17.32 -7.78 1.82
N SER A 157 -17.95 -6.97 2.67
CA SER A 157 -18.72 -5.77 2.30
C SER A 157 -17.87 -4.69 1.61
N LEU A 158 -18.52 -3.70 1.01
CA LEU A 158 -17.89 -2.51 0.40
C LEU A 158 -18.01 -1.31 1.36
N ASP A 159 -17.51 -1.45 2.58
CA ASP A 159 -17.71 -0.50 3.68
C ASP A 159 -16.47 0.33 4.04
N ALA A 160 -15.31 0.01 3.47
CA ALA A 160 -14.07 0.76 3.65
C ALA A 160 -13.26 0.79 2.34
N PRO A 161 -12.32 1.74 2.17
CA PRO A 161 -11.42 1.76 1.02
C PRO A 161 -10.54 0.49 0.96
N ALA A 162 -10.00 0.18 -0.21
CA ALA A 162 -9.27 -1.07 -0.45
C ALA A 162 -8.09 -1.29 0.52
N ASP A 163 -7.32 -0.24 0.81
CA ASP A 163 -6.18 -0.32 1.72
C ASP A 163 -6.59 -0.58 3.17
N HIS A 164 -7.71 -0.02 3.62
CA HIS A 164 -8.28 -0.34 4.92
C HIS A 164 -8.76 -1.79 4.98
N VAL A 165 -9.53 -2.25 3.99
CA VAL A 165 -10.03 -3.63 3.91
C VAL A 165 -8.89 -4.64 3.99
N VAL A 166 -7.77 -4.35 3.31
CA VAL A 166 -6.61 -5.25 3.20
C VAL A 166 -5.64 -5.09 4.38
N PHE A 167 -5.36 -3.87 4.86
CA PHE A 167 -4.23 -3.57 5.76
C PHE A 167 -4.60 -2.94 7.10
N ASP A 168 -5.87 -2.69 7.42
CA ASP A 168 -6.25 -2.13 8.72
C ASP A 168 -6.54 -3.25 9.73
N PRO A 169 -5.60 -3.64 10.62
CA PRO A 169 -5.81 -4.75 11.55
C PRO A 169 -6.92 -4.50 12.58
N SER A 170 -7.51 -3.29 12.63
CA SER A 170 -8.70 -3.02 13.43
C SER A 170 -10.01 -3.48 12.78
N LEU A 171 -10.01 -3.73 11.47
CA LEU A 171 -11.20 -4.16 10.74
C LEU A 171 -11.35 -5.69 10.74
N PRO A 172 -12.59 -6.23 10.76
CA PRO A 172 -12.82 -7.67 10.73
C PRO A 172 -12.28 -8.40 9.48
N SER A 173 -12.09 -7.69 8.36
CA SER A 173 -11.56 -8.24 7.11
C SER A 173 -10.09 -8.68 7.22
N SER A 174 -9.33 -8.03 8.09
CA SER A 174 -7.86 -8.10 8.17
C SER A 174 -7.35 -8.40 9.59
N SER A 175 -8.18 -8.24 10.63
CA SER A 175 -7.80 -8.49 12.03
C SER A 175 -7.41 -9.95 12.32
N SER A 176 -7.97 -10.90 11.59
CA SER A 176 -7.61 -12.33 11.66
C SER A 176 -6.46 -12.71 10.75
N LYS A 177 -5.93 -11.77 9.95
CA LYS A 177 -4.95 -12.05 8.90
C LYS A 177 -3.51 -11.85 9.37
N THR A 178 -2.64 -12.71 8.87
CA THR A 178 -1.20 -12.60 9.04
C THR A 178 -0.61 -11.68 7.96
N ILE A 179 -0.66 -10.37 8.22
CA ILE A 179 -0.11 -9.31 7.35
C ILE A 179 1.36 -8.98 7.65
N TYR A 180 2.22 -9.06 6.65
CA TYR A 180 3.61 -8.62 6.71
C TYR A 180 3.85 -7.36 5.87
N GLN A 181 4.80 -6.53 6.32
CA GLN A 181 5.40 -5.47 5.53
C GLN A 181 6.79 -5.91 5.08
N LEU A 182 7.05 -5.81 3.78
CA LEU A 182 8.39 -5.99 3.22
C LEU A 182 9.26 -4.76 3.50
N LEU A 183 10.52 -4.99 3.86
CA LEU A 183 11.48 -4.01 4.32
C LEU A 183 12.84 -4.24 3.63
N PRO A 184 13.35 -3.27 2.85
CA PRO A 184 12.62 -2.11 2.31
C PRO A 184 11.45 -2.51 1.38
N ALA A 185 10.57 -1.57 1.05
CA ALA A 185 9.47 -1.78 0.11
C ALA A 185 9.98 -1.93 -1.33
N LEU A 186 9.28 -2.71 -2.16
CA LEU A 186 9.63 -2.94 -3.58
C LEU A 186 9.11 -1.87 -4.51
N CYS A 187 8.01 -1.22 -4.16
CA CYS A 187 7.43 -0.20 -5.01
C CYS A 187 6.88 0.99 -4.22
N VAL A 188 6.65 2.06 -4.93
CA VAL A 188 6.03 3.31 -4.48
C VAL A 188 5.12 3.82 -5.59
N GLN A 189 4.09 4.59 -5.26
CA GLN A 189 3.30 5.28 -6.27
C GLN A 189 4.08 6.44 -6.92
N ASN A 190 3.99 6.55 -8.23
CA ASN A 190 4.63 7.55 -9.07
C ASN A 190 4.25 8.97 -8.63
N ASP A 191 2.97 9.20 -8.36
CA ASP A 191 2.45 10.51 -7.93
C ASP A 191 3.10 10.98 -6.62
N LEU A 192 3.37 10.07 -5.69
CA LEU A 192 4.05 10.38 -4.43
C LEU A 192 5.50 10.81 -4.66
N VAL A 193 6.19 10.21 -5.62
CA VAL A 193 7.57 10.58 -5.99
C VAL A 193 7.58 11.94 -6.69
N CYS A 194 6.69 12.14 -7.67
CA CYS A 194 6.53 13.41 -8.36
C CYS A 194 6.19 14.56 -7.40
N GLU A 195 5.28 14.35 -6.45
CA GLU A 195 4.91 15.35 -5.44
C GLU A 195 6.12 15.74 -4.57
N LYS A 196 6.90 14.75 -4.13
CA LYS A 196 8.11 15.02 -3.32
C LYS A 196 9.20 15.73 -4.11
N ALA A 197 9.43 15.33 -5.36
CA ALA A 197 10.38 15.99 -6.25
C ALA A 197 9.96 17.44 -6.51
N PHE A 198 8.68 17.67 -6.78
CA PHE A 198 8.12 19.01 -6.95
C PHE A 198 8.28 19.86 -5.70
N ARG A 199 7.95 19.33 -4.50
CA ARG A 199 8.14 20.03 -3.22
C ARG A 199 9.61 20.36 -2.99
N LEU A 200 10.54 19.44 -3.25
CA LEU A 200 11.97 19.68 -3.08
C LEU A 200 12.46 20.76 -4.04
N ASN A 201 12.08 20.71 -5.31
CA ASN A 201 12.40 21.74 -6.29
C ASN A 201 11.82 23.10 -5.90
N SER A 202 10.59 23.14 -5.38
CA SER A 202 9.97 24.35 -4.86
C SER A 202 10.76 24.94 -3.69
N LEU A 203 11.20 24.11 -2.73
CA LEU A 203 12.01 24.56 -1.60
C LEU A 203 13.39 25.08 -2.04
N LEU A 204 14.04 24.40 -2.97
CA LEU A 204 15.31 24.83 -3.57
C LEU A 204 15.17 26.15 -4.34
N ASN A 205 14.03 26.37 -4.99
CA ASN A 205 13.72 27.63 -5.69
C ASN A 205 13.33 28.76 -4.72
N GLU A 206 12.66 28.45 -3.61
CA GLU A 206 12.36 29.42 -2.55
C GLU A 206 13.63 29.86 -1.78
N GLU A 207 14.62 28.97 -1.59
CA GLU A 207 15.92 29.34 -1.00
C GLU A 207 16.73 30.33 -1.87
N ARG A 208 16.45 30.40 -3.19
CA ARG A 208 17.06 31.39 -4.10
C ARG A 208 16.33 32.73 -4.10
N LEU A 209 15.14 32.81 -3.52
CA LEU A 209 14.32 34.02 -3.44
C LEU A 209 13.89 34.22 -1.99
N MET A 210 14.81 34.70 -1.14
CA MET A 210 14.47 35.04 0.24
C MET A 210 13.38 36.12 0.31
N LYS A 211 12.16 35.70 0.64
CA LYS A 211 11.23 36.44 1.52
C LYS A 211 10.52 35.44 2.43
N PRO A 212 10.46 35.66 3.76
CA PRO A 212 9.80 34.74 4.67
C PRO A 212 8.28 34.79 4.48
N ARG A 213 7.67 33.67 4.07
CA ARG A 213 6.21 33.50 4.12
C ARG A 213 5.80 33.08 5.53
N ALA A 214 4.91 33.85 6.13
CA ALA A 214 4.27 33.51 7.38
C ALA A 214 3.29 32.34 7.17
N ASN A 215 3.61 31.17 7.73
CA ASN A 215 2.68 30.05 7.80
C ASN A 215 1.56 30.33 8.81
N SER A 216 0.35 30.58 8.32
CA SER A 216 -0.88 30.68 9.11
C SER A 216 -1.52 29.31 9.34
N ALA A 217 -0.79 28.38 9.97
CA ALA A 217 -1.44 27.24 10.61
C ALA A 217 -2.00 27.69 11.96
N PRO A 218 -3.25 27.33 12.35
CA PRO A 218 -3.77 27.68 13.67
C PRO A 218 -2.84 27.12 14.76
N LYS A 219 -2.32 28.02 15.61
CA LYS A 219 -1.42 27.66 16.71
C LYS A 219 -2.24 26.92 17.77
N ARG A 220 -2.05 25.60 17.87
CA ARG A 220 -2.55 24.79 18.99
C ARG A 220 -2.12 25.38 20.32
N SER A 221 -3.01 25.36 21.30
CA SER A 221 -2.71 25.86 22.64
C SER A 221 -1.59 25.03 23.30
N PRO A 222 -0.82 25.61 24.24
CA PRO A 222 0.26 24.87 24.92
C PRO A 222 -0.20 23.58 25.59
N THR A 223 -1.42 23.57 26.13
CA THR A 223 -2.02 22.40 26.78
C THR A 223 -2.38 21.29 25.79
N GLU A 224 -2.95 21.64 24.64
CA GLU A 224 -3.22 20.68 23.55
C GLU A 224 -1.93 20.02 23.05
N LYS A 225 -0.83 20.79 22.95
CA LYS A 225 0.47 20.24 22.58
C LYS A 225 0.97 19.21 23.59
N ILE A 226 0.87 19.52 24.88
CA ILE A 226 1.28 18.60 25.96
C ILE A 226 0.43 17.34 25.92
N VAL A 227 -0.89 17.44 25.79
CA VAL A 227 -1.79 16.27 25.73
C VAL A 227 -1.47 15.38 24.54
N VAL A 228 -1.26 15.96 23.36
CA VAL A 228 -0.89 15.22 22.15
C VAL A 228 0.44 14.51 22.32
N GLU A 229 1.45 15.18 22.88
CA GLU A 229 2.78 14.59 23.06
C GLU A 229 2.78 13.51 24.15
N THR A 230 2.07 13.69 25.27
CA THR A 230 1.91 12.66 26.31
C THR A 230 1.20 11.42 25.74
N ARG A 231 0.13 11.60 24.95
CA ARG A 231 -0.57 10.49 24.30
C ARG A 231 0.32 9.76 23.30
N ARG A 232 1.16 10.50 22.58
CA ARG A 232 2.16 9.94 21.65
C ARG A 232 3.21 9.12 22.39
N ILE A 233 3.81 9.65 23.45
CA ILE A 233 4.79 8.94 24.27
C ILE A 233 4.16 7.69 24.88
N GLY A 234 2.94 7.79 25.42
CA GLY A 234 2.20 6.64 25.94
C GLY A 234 1.98 5.55 24.88
N ARG A 235 1.61 5.93 23.66
CA ARG A 235 1.46 4.98 22.54
C ARG A 235 2.78 4.32 22.16
N GLN A 236 3.88 5.08 22.13
CA GLN A 236 5.21 4.56 21.84
C GLN A 236 5.69 3.57 22.89
N ILE A 237 5.49 3.87 24.18
CA ILE A 237 5.80 2.95 25.29
C ILE A 237 4.96 1.68 25.17
N PHE A 238 3.65 1.81 24.92
CA PHE A 238 2.76 0.66 24.72
C PHE A 238 3.20 -0.22 23.55
N ASP A 239 3.59 0.39 22.43
CA ASP A 239 4.12 -0.35 21.27
C ASP A 239 5.43 -1.06 21.60
N ILE A 240 6.37 -0.40 22.30
CA ILE A 240 7.63 -1.01 22.75
C ILE A 240 7.38 -2.20 23.67
N CYS A 241 6.47 -2.08 24.63
CA CYS A 241 6.08 -3.19 25.52
C CYS A 241 5.52 -4.39 24.74
N ARG A 242 4.94 -4.16 23.55
CA ARG A 242 4.45 -5.22 22.65
C ARG A 242 5.47 -5.62 21.58
N LEU A 243 6.73 -5.18 21.70
CA LEU A 243 7.81 -5.38 20.73
C LEU A 243 7.47 -4.85 19.33
N ARG A 244 6.79 -3.71 19.29
CA ARG A 244 6.38 -2.98 18.08
C ARG A 244 7.06 -1.62 18.03
N ARG A 245 7.19 -1.07 16.82
CA ARG A 245 7.70 0.28 16.63
C ARG A 245 6.99 0.97 15.48
N GLU A 246 6.85 2.28 15.63
CA GLU A 246 6.47 3.16 14.53
C GLU A 246 7.68 3.40 13.62
N LYS A 247 7.50 3.22 12.30
CA LYS A 247 8.56 3.40 11.32
C LYS A 247 8.00 3.88 9.98
N THR A 248 8.71 4.83 9.34
CA THR A 248 8.53 5.10 7.90
C THR A 248 9.26 4.03 7.11
N ILE A 249 8.52 3.36 6.23
CA ILE A 249 9.08 2.35 5.33
C ILE A 249 9.79 3.08 4.18
N SER A 250 11.00 2.67 3.82
CA SER A 250 11.75 3.21 2.68
C SER A 250 11.52 2.34 1.45
N LEU A 251 11.61 2.95 0.26
CA LEU A 251 11.80 2.20 -0.98
C LEU A 251 13.20 1.56 -0.98
N ALA A 252 13.33 0.40 -1.62
CA ALA A 252 14.60 -0.31 -1.76
C ALA A 252 15.55 0.37 -2.74
#